data_AF-A0A2V9JUM9-F1
#
_entry.id   AF-A0A2V9JUM9-F1
#
_cell.length_a   1.000
_cell.length_b   1.000
_cell.length_c   1.000
_cell.angle_alpha   90.00
_cell.angle_beta   90.00
_cell.angle_gamma   90.00
#
_symmetry.space_group_name_H-M   'P 1'
#
loop_
_entity.id
_entity.type
_entity.pdbx_description
1 polymer ?
#
loop_
_entity_poly.entity_id
_entity_poly.type
_entity_poly.pdbx_seq_one_letter_code
_entity_poly.pdbx_strand_id
1 'polypeptide(L)'
;FYIQSADRWGARAELVSVKAGKQSRVVEKFQSGIGVGKKGEVRTELPVERTEISPGLFKLTPVQPLAVGEYALGELLQEKLNLDLWDFGVDGAPKPGKSLAPDHPAPMSERPPDQHPQR
;
A
#
# COMPACT_ATOMS: atom_id res chain seq x y z
N PHE A 1 -7.14 3.29 7.40
CA PHE A 1 -5.67 3.34 7.56
C PHE A 1 -5.28 4.65 8.21
N TYR A 2 -4.21 4.67 9.01
CA TYR A 2 -3.62 5.89 9.55
C TYR A 2 -2.20 6.02 9.02
N ILE A 3 -1.84 7.20 8.53
CA ILE A 3 -0.50 7.51 8.03
C ILE A 3 0.02 8.71 8.81
N GLN A 4 1.04 8.48 9.64
CA GLN A 4 1.82 9.53 10.29
C GLN A 4 3.12 9.71 9.53
N SER A 5 3.41 10.93 9.09
CA SER A 5 4.62 11.19 8.31
C SER A 5 5.03 12.64 8.43
N ALA A 6 6.34 12.89 8.54
CA ALA A 6 6.88 14.25 8.67
C ALA A 6 6.69 15.08 7.40
N ASP A 7 6.78 14.43 6.24
CA ASP A 7 6.58 15.00 4.92
C ASP A 7 5.10 15.02 4.49
N ARG A 8 4.18 14.64 5.40
CA ARG A 8 2.73 14.61 5.16
C ARG A 8 2.34 13.68 4.00
N TRP A 9 3.06 12.58 3.79
CA TRP A 9 2.76 11.54 2.81
C TRP A 9 1.30 11.09 2.79
N GLY A 10 0.66 11.04 3.96
CA GLY A 10 -0.76 10.71 4.07
C GLY A 10 -1.70 11.60 3.23
N ALA A 11 -1.30 12.82 2.87
CA ALA A 11 -2.06 13.73 2.02
C ALA A 11 -2.18 13.26 0.56
N ARG A 12 -1.20 12.48 0.07
CA ARG A 12 -1.06 12.12 -1.35
C ARG A 12 -0.99 10.61 -1.60
N ALA A 13 -0.94 9.79 -0.55
CA ALA A 13 -0.98 8.33 -0.68
C ALA A 13 -2.27 7.85 -1.39
N GLU A 14 -2.13 6.95 -2.34
CA GLU A 14 -3.21 6.29 -3.07
C GLU A 14 -3.42 4.87 -2.54
N LEU A 15 -4.67 4.43 -2.46
CA LEU A 15 -4.98 3.02 -2.23
C LEU A 15 -5.12 2.33 -3.58
N VAL A 16 -4.35 1.29 -3.84
CA VAL A 16 -4.35 0.56 -5.11
C VAL A 16 -4.60 -0.92 -4.92
N SER A 17 -5.32 -1.56 -5.85
CA SER A 17 -5.45 -3.01 -5.86
C SER A 17 -4.17 -3.66 -6.39
N VAL A 18 -3.73 -4.74 -5.75
CA VAL A 18 -2.62 -5.56 -6.22
C VAL A 18 -3.20 -6.81 -6.90
N LYS A 19 -2.80 -7.06 -8.15
CA LYS A 19 -3.22 -8.26 -8.89
C LYS A 19 -2.14 -9.34 -8.80
N ALA A 20 -2.54 -10.52 -8.35
CA ALA A 20 -1.67 -11.70 -8.39
C ALA A 20 -1.43 -12.17 -9.84
N GLY A 21 -0.15 -12.33 -10.19
CA GLY A 21 0.33 -13.05 -11.35
C GLY A 21 0.89 -14.41 -10.95
N LYS A 22 1.27 -15.23 -11.93
CA LYS A 22 1.74 -16.61 -11.70
C LYS A 22 2.94 -16.70 -10.73
N GLN A 23 3.81 -15.68 -10.75
CA GLN A 23 4.98 -15.54 -9.87
C GLN A 23 5.28 -14.06 -9.57
N SER A 24 4.27 -13.20 -9.65
CA SER A 24 4.44 -11.76 -9.53
C SER A 24 3.24 -11.10 -8.87
N ARG A 25 3.42 -9.89 -8.35
CA ARG A 25 2.34 -9.02 -7.87
C ARG A 25 2.38 -7.75 -8.71
N VAL A 26 1.23 -7.35 -9.25
CA VAL A 26 1.11 -6.28 -10.24
C VAL A 26 0.26 -5.15 -9.67
N VAL A 27 0.89 -4.01 -9.41
CA VAL A 27 0.23 -2.76 -8.99
C VAL A 27 -0.11 -1.86 -10.17
N GLU A 28 0.69 -1.93 -11.23
CA GLU A 28 0.60 -1.04 -12.38
C GLU A 28 0.96 -1.78 -13.67
N LYS A 29 0.36 -1.35 -14.78
CA LYS A 29 0.69 -1.82 -16.13
C LYS A 29 1.07 -0.65 -17.01
N PHE A 30 2.08 -0.86 -17.85
CA PHE A 30 2.35 0.03 -18.98
C PHE A 30 1.51 -0.38 -20.16
N GLN A 31 0.82 0.58 -20.75
CA GLN A 31 0.24 0.43 -22.07
C GLN A 31 1.09 1.22 -23.06
N SER A 32 1.84 0.51 -23.92
CA SER A 32 2.48 1.05 -25.11
C SER A 32 1.62 0.72 -26.33
N GLY A 33 0.75 1.65 -26.73
CA GLY A 33 0.01 1.53 -27.99
C GLY A 33 0.92 1.81 -29.19
N ILE A 34 0.85 0.96 -30.22
CA ILE A 34 1.34 1.30 -31.57
C ILE A 34 0.23 2.16 -32.21
N GLY A 35 0.28 3.48 -32.01
CA GLY A 35 -0.70 4.44 -32.56
C GLY A 35 -0.85 5.72 -31.74
N VAL A 36 -1.49 6.74 -32.33
CA VAL A 36 -1.79 8.05 -31.70
C VAL A 36 -2.89 7.87 -30.63
N GLY A 37 -2.52 7.40 -29.45
CA GLY A 37 -3.48 7.26 -28.37
C GLY A 37 -2.98 6.44 -27.19
N LYS A 38 -2.53 7.17 -26.16
CA LYS A 38 -2.26 6.70 -24.79
C LYS A 38 -1.01 5.82 -24.63
N LYS A 39 0.14 6.49 -24.54
CA LYS A 39 1.24 6.03 -23.68
C LYS A 39 0.84 6.37 -22.24
N GLY A 40 0.87 5.41 -21.32
CA GLY A 40 0.54 5.71 -19.93
C GLY A 40 0.67 4.54 -18.96
N GLU A 41 0.89 4.91 -17.71
CA GLU A 41 0.80 4.07 -16.51
C GLU A 41 -0.69 3.83 -16.18
N VAL A 42 -1.09 2.57 -16.02
CA VAL A 42 -2.46 2.19 -15.68
C VAL A 42 -2.45 1.42 -14.38
N ARG A 43 -3.04 2.02 -13.34
CA ARG A 43 -3.28 1.41 -12.04
C ARG A 43 -4.78 1.39 -11.73
N THR A 44 -5.17 0.56 -10.78
CA THR A 44 -6.55 0.52 -10.26
C THR A 44 -6.56 1.13 -8.87
N GLU A 45 -6.80 2.44 -8.82
CA GLU A 45 -6.98 3.19 -7.58
C GLU A 45 -8.37 2.95 -6.99
N LEU A 46 -8.42 2.78 -5.68
CA LEU A 46 -9.66 2.70 -4.91
C LEU A 46 -9.88 4.05 -4.20
N PRO A 47 -11.07 4.64 -4.33
CA PRO A 47 -11.35 5.93 -3.72
C PRO A 47 -11.30 5.84 -2.19
N VAL A 48 -10.67 6.84 -1.56
CA VAL A 48 -10.60 6.98 -0.11
C VAL A 48 -11.09 8.37 0.32
N GLU A 49 -11.85 8.41 1.39
CA GLU A 49 -12.05 9.62 2.17
C GLU A 49 -10.79 9.89 3.00
N ARG A 50 -10.41 11.17 3.09
CA ARG A 50 -9.19 11.59 3.76
C ARG A 50 -9.48 12.69 4.76
N THR A 51 -8.95 12.54 5.97
CA THR A 51 -9.06 13.54 7.02
C THR A 51 -7.72 13.68 7.72
N GLU A 52 -7.19 14.90 7.80
CA GLU A 52 -6.08 15.21 8.68
C GLU A 52 -6.62 15.38 10.10
N ILE A 53 -6.20 14.51 11.01
CA ILE A 53 -6.67 14.52 12.40
C ILE A 53 -5.70 15.24 13.33
N SER A 54 -4.44 15.37 12.93
CA SER A 54 -3.40 16.21 13.54
C SER A 54 -2.29 16.47 12.51
N PRO A 55 -1.36 17.42 12.74
CA PRO A 55 -0.29 17.72 11.78
C PRO A 55 0.49 16.48 11.32
N GLY A 56 0.34 16.14 10.04
CA GLY A 56 1.03 15.00 9.43
C GLY A 56 0.40 13.63 9.70
N LEU A 57 -0.72 13.58 10.45
CA LEU A 57 -1.50 12.37 10.70
C LEU A 57 -2.79 12.37 9.88
N PHE A 58 -2.88 11.44 8.94
CA PHE A 58 -4.04 11.29 8.08
C PHE A 58 -4.76 9.99 8.36
N LYS A 59 -6.08 10.07 8.52
CA LYS A 59 -6.98 8.92 8.42
C LYS A 59 -7.46 8.79 6.98
N LEU A 60 -7.20 7.63 6.37
CA LEU A 60 -7.71 7.24 5.06
C LEU A 60 -8.78 6.16 5.27
N THR A 61 -9.98 6.39 4.75
CA THR A 61 -11.09 5.44 4.82
C THR A 61 -11.51 5.07 3.40
N PRO A 62 -11.42 3.80 2.98
CA PRO A 62 -12.00 3.37 1.71
C PRO A 62 -13.48 3.77 1.62
N VAL A 63 -13.88 4.37 0.50
CA VAL A 63 -15.29 4.76 0.28
C VAL A 63 -16.19 3.52 0.24
N GLN A 64 -15.64 2.39 -0.21
CA GLN A 64 -16.30 1.09 -0.24
C GLN A 64 -15.51 0.08 0.60
N PRO A 65 -16.18 -0.86 1.29
CA PRO A 65 -15.50 -1.97 1.96
C PRO A 65 -14.58 -2.72 1.00
N LEU A 66 -13.37 -3.05 1.46
CA LEU A 66 -12.42 -3.82 0.66
C LEU A 66 -12.86 -5.28 0.57
N ALA A 67 -12.84 -5.82 -0.65
CA ALA A 67 -13.00 -7.24 -0.86
C ALA A 67 -11.75 -8.01 -0.40
N VAL A 68 -11.90 -9.32 -0.15
CA VAL A 68 -10.75 -10.20 0.10
C VAL A 68 -9.77 -10.12 -1.07
N GLY A 69 -8.49 -9.89 -0.78
CA GLY A 69 -7.46 -9.70 -1.80
C GLY A 69 -6.24 -8.92 -1.28
N GLU A 70 -5.33 -8.59 -2.20
CA GLU A 70 -4.12 -7.82 -1.91
C GLU A 70 -4.27 -6.36 -2.36
N TYR A 71 -3.72 -5.45 -1.56
CA TYR A 71 -3.76 -4.01 -1.79
C TYR A 71 -2.43 -3.39 -1.41
N ALA A 72 -2.21 -2.16 -1.84
CA ALA A 72 -1.09 -1.35 -1.37
C ALA A 72 -1.50 0.10 -1.16
N LEU A 73 -0.84 0.77 -0.23
CA LEU A 73 -0.77 2.23 -0.19
C LEU A 73 0.48 2.65 -0.95
N GLY A 74 0.33 3.57 -1.91
CA GLY A 74 1.43 3.99 -2.77
C GLY A 74 1.47 5.48 -3.03
N GLU A 75 2.63 5.96 -3.48
CA GLU A 75 2.80 7.29 -4.07
C GLU A 75 3.67 7.19 -5.33
N LEU A 76 3.31 7.97 -6.36
CA LEU A 76 4.18 8.22 -7.50
C LEU A 76 5.25 9.26 -7.17
N LEU A 77 6.51 8.87 -7.27
CA LEU A 77 7.64 9.76 -7.02
C LEU A 77 8.09 10.45 -8.31
N GLN A 78 8.10 11.80 -8.28
CA GLN A 78 8.78 12.65 -9.26
C GLN A 78 8.32 12.50 -10.72
N GLU A 79 7.04 12.17 -10.98
CA GLU A 79 6.49 11.98 -12.34
C GLU A 79 7.28 10.94 -13.16
N LYS A 80 7.99 10.04 -12.46
CA LYS A 80 8.75 8.92 -13.02
C LYS A 80 8.13 7.63 -12.51
N LEU A 81 8.54 6.52 -13.12
CA LEU A 81 8.06 5.19 -12.78
C LEU A 81 8.53 4.64 -11.41
N ASN A 82 8.71 5.51 -10.42
CA ASN A 82 9.19 5.13 -9.11
C ASN A 82 8.01 5.19 -8.16
N LEU A 83 7.70 4.06 -7.53
CA LEU A 83 6.61 3.93 -6.57
C LEU A 83 7.20 3.54 -5.21
N ASP A 84 6.88 4.32 -4.19
CA ASP A 84 6.99 3.86 -2.81
C ASP A 84 5.68 3.15 -2.44
N LEU A 85 5.77 1.91 -1.97
CA LEU A 85 4.62 1.03 -1.76
C LEU A 85 4.71 0.34 -0.40
N TRP A 86 3.55 0.26 0.26
CA TRP A 86 3.31 -0.58 1.43
C TRP A 86 2.12 -1.50 1.13
N ASP A 87 2.39 -2.80 0.96
CA ASP A 87 1.40 -3.82 0.62
C ASP A 87 0.78 -4.49 1.85
N PHE A 88 -0.45 -4.97 1.69
CA PHE A 88 -1.16 -5.73 2.71
C PHE A 88 -2.25 -6.62 2.10
N GLY A 89 -2.58 -7.71 2.80
CA GLY A 89 -3.69 -8.59 2.47
C GLY A 89 -4.94 -8.25 3.29
N VAL A 90 -6.11 -8.39 2.69
CA VAL A 90 -7.40 -8.45 3.36
C VAL A 90 -7.89 -9.88 3.29
N ASP A 91 -7.88 -10.57 4.42
CA ASP A 91 -8.40 -11.93 4.54
C ASP A 91 -9.91 -11.93 4.80
N GLY A 92 -10.56 -13.02 4.41
CA GLY A 92 -11.94 -13.28 4.83
C GLY A 92 -12.03 -13.54 6.34
N ALA A 93 -13.24 -13.45 6.90
CA ALA A 93 -13.47 -13.82 8.29
C ALA A 93 -12.87 -15.21 8.57
N PRO A 94 -12.11 -15.38 9.68
CA PRO A 94 -11.54 -16.68 10.02
C PRO A 94 -12.66 -17.72 10.07
N LYS A 95 -12.52 -18.81 9.32
CA LYS A 95 -13.38 -19.98 9.54
C LYS A 95 -13.12 -20.47 10.97
N PRO A 96 -14.16 -20.70 11.81
CA PRO A 96 -13.96 -21.18 13.17
C PRO A 96 -13.06 -22.43 13.15
N GLY A 97 -11.92 -22.38 13.84
CA GLY A 97 -11.04 -23.55 14.03
C GLY A 97 -9.73 -23.60 13.23
N LYS A 98 -9.42 -22.62 12.38
CA LYS A 98 -8.05 -22.48 11.81
C LYS A 98 -7.41 -21.20 12.31
N SER A 99 -6.53 -21.33 13.32
CA SER A 99 -5.53 -20.32 13.61
C SER A 99 -4.59 -20.25 12.39
N LEU A 100 -4.73 -19.20 11.59
CA LEU A 100 -3.74 -18.86 10.58
C LEU A 100 -2.57 -18.23 11.34
N ALA A 101 -1.53 -19.01 11.62
CA ALA A 101 -0.22 -18.40 11.80
C ALA A 101 0.04 -17.55 10.54
N PRO A 102 0.40 -16.27 10.65
CA PRO A 102 0.70 -15.47 9.47
C PRO A 102 1.83 -16.16 8.69
N ASP A 103 1.56 -16.61 7.47
CA ASP A 103 2.61 -17.02 6.51
C ASP A 103 3.39 -15.80 5.99
N HIS A 104 3.01 -14.59 6.44
CA HIS A 104 3.80 -13.39 6.25
C HIS A 104 5.01 -13.43 7.18
N PRO A 105 6.23 -13.09 6.71
CA PRO A 105 7.30 -12.75 7.63
C PRO A 105 6.75 -11.70 8.60
N ALA A 106 7.03 -11.87 9.90
CA ALA A 106 6.63 -10.90 10.91
C ALA A 106 6.96 -9.50 10.37
N PRO A 107 6.04 -8.51 10.47
CA PRO A 107 6.40 -7.13 10.15
C PRO A 107 7.70 -6.87 10.88
N MET A 108 8.73 -6.41 10.17
CA MET A 108 10.05 -6.22 10.77
C MET A 108 9.83 -5.42 12.05
N SER A 109 9.94 -6.09 13.20
CA SER A 109 10.00 -5.37 14.46
C SER A 109 11.22 -4.49 14.30
N GLU A 110 11.01 -3.18 14.30
CA GLU A 110 12.10 -2.23 14.50
C GLU A 110 12.82 -2.70 15.77
N ARG A 111 13.95 -3.38 15.59
CA ARG A 111 14.84 -3.61 16.71
C ARG A 111 15.33 -2.21 17.07
N PRO A 112 15.14 -1.74 18.31
CA PRO A 112 15.80 -0.53 18.75
C PRO A 112 17.29 -0.67 18.42
N PRO A 113 17.95 0.38 17.90
CA PRO A 113 19.40 0.30 17.66
C PRO A 113 20.07 -0.14 18.96
N ASP A 114 20.95 -1.15 18.85
CA ASP A 114 21.73 -1.68 19.96
C ASP A 114 22.36 -0.50 20.70
N GLN A 115 21.95 -0.30 21.95
CA GLN A 115 22.61 0.65 22.83
C GLN A 115 24.02 0.12 23.08
N HIS A 116 24.99 0.62 22.32
CA HIS A 116 26.40 0.33 22.55
C HIS A 116 26.73 0.67 24.02
N PRO A 117 27.38 -0.23 24.77
CA PRO A 117 27.86 0.11 26.10
C PRO A 117 28.94 1.18 25.96
N GLN A 118 28.69 2.35 26.54
CA GLN A 118 29.69 3.38 26.79
C GLN A 118 30.83 2.74 27.59
N ARG A 119 32.05 2.83 27.07
CA ARG A 119 33.28 2.44 27.77
C ARG A 119 33.66 3.49 28.80
#